data_AF-A0A4Y1YM41-F1
#
_entry.id   AF-A0A4Y1YM41-F1
#
_cell.length_a   1.000
_cell.length_b   1.000
_cell.length_c   1.000
_cell.angle_alpha   90.00
_cell.angle_beta   90.00
_cell.angle_gamma   90.00
#
_symmetry.space_group_name_H-M   'P 1'
#
loop_
_entity.id
_entity.type
_entity.pdbx_description
1 polymer ?
#
loop_
_entity_poly.entity_id
_entity_poly.type
_entity_poly.pdbx_seq_one_letter_code
_entity_poly.pdbx_strand_id
1 'polypeptide(L)'
;MLIQHVLPQMSTTVERVGVACGEAAGDPVSEETGCPRYGNEDTGLGLLRAALTRENLQAAFKRVRANKGAAGVDGLDIDQTARHP
;
A
#
# COMPACT_ATOMS: atom_id res chain seq x y z
N MET A 1 5.57 -0.20 -33.10
CA MET A 1 6.37 -1.22 -32.39
C MET A 1 5.41 -2.29 -31.88
N LEU A 2 5.72 -3.57 -32.08
CA LEU A 2 4.86 -4.70 -31.71
C LEU A 2 5.32 -5.25 -30.36
N ILE A 3 4.45 -5.26 -29.35
CA ILE A 3 4.73 -5.89 -28.06
C ILE A 3 4.49 -7.39 -28.25
N GLN A 4 5.54 -8.20 -28.09
CA GLN A 4 5.37 -9.66 -28.07
C GLN A 4 4.86 -10.06 -26.69
N HIS A 5 3.62 -10.55 -26.61
CA HIS A 5 3.11 -11.21 -25.42
C HIS A 5 3.75 -12.60 -25.32
N VAL A 6 4.68 -12.77 -24.40
CA VAL A 6 5.16 -14.10 -24.00
C VAL A 6 4.17 -14.62 -22.97
N LEU A 7 3.36 -15.61 -23.36
CA LEU A 7 2.52 -16.34 -22.42
C LEU A 7 3.39 -17.30 -21.61
N PRO A 8 3.10 -17.51 -20.30
CA PRO A 8 3.77 -18.53 -19.51
C PRO A 8 3.61 -19.89 -20.20
N GLN A 9 4.72 -20.61 -20.42
CA GLN A 9 4.63 -21.99 -20.85
C GLN A 9 3.93 -22.81 -19.77
N MET A 10 2.91 -23.58 -20.17
CA MET A 10 2.19 -24.50 -19.28
C MET A 10 3.18 -25.53 -18.72
N SER A 11 3.45 -25.49 -17.42
CA SER A 11 4.13 -26.57 -16.71
C SER A 11 3.15 -27.72 -16.51
N THR A 12 3.23 -28.71 -17.42
CA THR A 12 2.55 -29.99 -17.28
C THR A 12 3.17 -30.77 -16.12
N THR A 13 2.33 -31.18 -15.17
CA THR A 13 2.65 -31.99 -13.99
C THR A 13 3.32 -33.32 -14.35
N VAL A 14 4.40 -33.66 -13.64
CA VAL A 14 5.10 -34.97 -13.41
C VAL A 14 6.62 -34.67 -13.47
N GLU A 15 7.43 -34.83 -12.42
CA GLU A 15 7.57 -35.96 -11.51
C GLU A 15 8.22 -35.54 -10.18
N ARG A 16 7.98 -36.33 -9.13
CA ARG A 16 8.33 -36.06 -7.73
C ARG A 16 9.68 -36.69 -7.34
N VAL A 17 10.18 -36.22 -6.20
CA VAL A 17 11.08 -36.89 -5.22
C VAL A 17 12.57 -36.53 -5.34
N GLY A 18 12.93 -35.43 -4.68
CA GLY A 18 14.18 -35.29 -3.95
C GLY A 18 13.82 -34.79 -2.55
N VAL A 19 13.86 -35.69 -1.56
CA VAL A 19 13.55 -35.41 -0.16
C VAL A 19 14.48 -34.33 0.38
N ALA A 20 13.95 -33.14 0.63
CA ALA A 20 14.56 -32.15 1.53
C ALA A 20 13.79 -32.21 2.86
N CYS A 21 14.15 -33.17 3.71
CA CYS A 21 13.77 -33.14 5.12
C CYS A 21 14.67 -32.10 5.82
N GLY A 22 14.18 -30.86 5.88
CA GLY A 22 14.76 -29.76 6.66
C GLY A 22 13.83 -28.55 6.60
N GLU A 23 13.44 -28.00 7.74
CA GLU A 23 12.32 -27.03 7.89
C GLU A 23 12.53 -25.63 7.29
N ALA A 24 13.60 -25.41 6.53
CA ALA A 24 13.77 -24.19 5.74
C ALA A 24 14.79 -24.46 4.62
N ALA A 25 14.32 -24.70 3.39
CA ALA A 25 15.19 -24.72 2.23
C ALA A 25 14.45 -24.26 0.97
N GLY A 26 14.93 -23.14 0.41
CA GLY A 26 14.60 -22.63 -0.91
C GLY A 26 14.24 -21.15 -0.86
N ASP A 27 15.22 -20.27 -1.02
CA ASP A 27 14.95 -18.90 -1.47
C ASP A 27 14.08 -18.99 -2.73
N PRO A 28 12.94 -18.29 -2.83
CA PRO A 28 12.27 -18.18 -4.11
C PRO A 28 13.22 -17.42 -5.04
N VAL A 29 13.62 -18.06 -6.14
CA VAL A 29 14.17 -17.35 -7.30
C VAL A 29 13.13 -16.30 -7.69
N SER A 30 13.44 -15.04 -7.38
CA SER A 30 12.57 -13.93 -7.75
C SER A 30 12.63 -13.76 -9.26
N GLU A 31 11.58 -14.22 -9.95
CA GLU A 31 11.31 -13.92 -11.36
C GLU A 31 10.60 -12.56 -11.53
N GLU A 32 10.67 -11.67 -10.53
CA GLU A 32 10.14 -10.32 -10.69
C GLU A 32 10.95 -9.58 -11.76
N THR A 33 10.27 -9.33 -12.88
CA THR A 33 10.76 -8.41 -13.91
C THR A 33 11.15 -7.12 -13.20
N GLY A 34 12.45 -6.79 -13.28
CA GLY A 34 13.07 -5.74 -12.48
C GLY A 34 12.19 -4.50 -12.38
N CYS A 35 11.95 -4.08 -11.13
CA CYS A 35 11.19 -2.91 -10.70
C CYS A 35 11.07 -1.87 -11.83
N PRO A 36 9.86 -1.57 -12.33
CA PRO A 36 9.66 -0.37 -13.14
C PRO A 36 10.14 0.77 -12.27
N ARG A 37 11.30 1.33 -12.58
CA ARG A 37 11.90 2.43 -11.84
C ARG A 37 10.93 3.59 -11.97
N TYR A 38 9.98 3.67 -11.03
CA TYR A 38 9.24 4.88 -10.78
C TYR A 38 10.30 5.94 -10.59
N GLY A 39 10.24 6.96 -11.44
CA GLY A 39 11.10 8.12 -11.29
C GLY A 39 11.01 8.61 -9.86
N ASN A 40 12.08 9.20 -9.34
CA ASN A 40 12.14 9.73 -7.99
C ASN A 40 11.26 10.99 -7.85
N GLU A 41 10.00 10.92 -8.29
CA GLU A 41 9.04 12.00 -8.29
C GLU A 41 8.36 12.09 -6.94
N ASP A 42 9.14 12.39 -5.89
CA ASP A 42 8.64 12.81 -4.58
C ASP A 42 7.47 11.97 -4.03
N THR A 43 7.30 10.70 -4.42
CA THR A 43 5.95 10.09 -4.40
C THR A 43 5.42 9.97 -2.98
N GLY A 44 6.28 9.74 -1.99
CA GLY A 44 5.92 9.82 -0.58
C GLY A 44 5.84 11.24 -0.01
N LEU A 45 6.87 12.07 -0.27
CA LEU A 45 6.98 13.41 0.34
C LEU A 45 5.97 14.41 -0.24
N GLY A 46 5.73 14.37 -1.54
CA GLY A 46 4.73 15.16 -2.24
C GLY A 46 3.31 14.82 -1.80
N LEU A 47 2.99 13.53 -1.62
CA LEU A 47 1.70 13.11 -1.06
C LEU A 47 1.53 13.54 0.40
N LEU A 48 2.57 13.39 1.22
CA LEU A 48 2.53 13.87 2.61
C LEU A 48 2.31 15.38 2.67
N ARG A 49 3.01 16.16 1.84
CA ARG A 49 2.82 17.61 1.74
C ARG A 49 1.40 17.95 1.30
N ALA A 50 0.86 17.26 0.29
CA ALA A 50 -0.52 17.45 -0.16
C ALA A 50 -1.55 17.11 0.94
N ALA A 51 -1.34 16.01 1.67
CA ALA A 51 -2.20 15.59 2.77
C ALA A 51 -2.22 16.60 3.93
N LEU A 52 -1.09 17.24 4.20
CA LEU A 52 -0.94 18.23 5.27
C LEU A 52 -1.29 19.67 4.85
N THR A 53 -1.76 19.90 3.61
CA THR A 53 -2.26 21.22 3.21
C THR A 53 -3.43 21.65 4.10
N ARG A 54 -3.50 22.95 4.40
CA ARG A 54 -4.55 23.51 5.27
C ARG A 54 -5.94 23.22 4.71
N GLU A 55 -6.09 23.34 3.40
CA GLU A 55 -7.34 23.12 2.67
C GLU A 55 -7.80 21.66 2.82
N ASN A 56 -6.88 20.70 2.67
CA ASN A 56 -7.18 19.28 2.82
C ASN A 56 -7.59 18.95 4.26
N LEU A 57 -6.85 19.44 5.26
CA LEU A 57 -7.18 19.21 6.67
C LEU A 57 -8.52 19.82 7.06
N GLN A 58 -8.85 21.02 6.57
CA GLN A 58 -10.17 21.63 6.80
C GLN A 58 -11.30 20.83 6.14
N ALA A 59 -11.11 20.34 4.92
CA ALA A 59 -12.08 19.51 4.23
C ALA A 59 -12.29 18.17 4.96
N ALA A 60 -11.21 17.54 5.41
CA ALA A 60 -11.26 16.32 6.20
C ALA A 60 -12.02 16.55 7.52
N PHE A 61 -11.74 17.65 8.24
CA PHE A 61 -12.43 17.97 9.49
C PHE A 61 -13.94 18.19 9.30
N LYS A 62 -14.35 18.88 8.22
CA LYS A 62 -15.77 19.02 7.86
C LYS A 62 -16.43 17.66 7.63
N ARG A 63 -15.76 16.74 6.94
CA ARG A 63 -16.28 15.40 6.67
C ARG A 63 -16.41 14.58 7.95
N VAL A 64 -15.43 14.63 8.85
CA VAL A 64 -15.48 13.96 10.15
C VAL A 64 -16.66 14.48 10.98
N ARG A 65 -16.88 15.80 11.02
CA ARG A 65 -18.07 16.38 11.66
C ARG A 65 -19.38 15.89 11.06
N ALA A 66 -19.45 15.79 9.73
CA ALA A 66 -20.65 15.32 9.03
C ALA A 66 -20.97 13.84 9.28
N ASN A 67 -19.95 13.01 9.53
CA ASN A 67 -20.12 11.58 9.79
C ASN A 67 -20.75 11.29 11.16
N LYS A 68 -20.69 12.23 12.12
CA LYS A 68 -21.31 12.11 13.46
C LYS A 68 -20.96 10.80 14.21
N GLY A 69 -19.71 10.35 14.10
CA GLY A 69 -19.23 9.16 14.81
C GLY A 69 -19.21 9.35 16.32
N ALA A 70 -19.17 8.24 17.07
CA ALA A 70 -18.93 8.25 18.51
C ALA A 70 -17.48 8.63 18.82
N ALA A 71 -17.23 9.06 20.07
CA ALA A 71 -15.88 9.35 20.56
C ALA A 71 -14.98 8.10 20.48
N GLY A 72 -13.68 8.33 20.27
CA GLY A 72 -12.67 7.29 20.26
C GLY A 72 -12.31 6.79 21.66
N VAL A 73 -11.26 5.97 21.74
CA VAL A 73 -10.69 5.47 23.01
C VAL A 73 -10.12 6.59 23.88
N ASP A 74 -9.75 7.72 23.26
CA ASP A 74 -9.33 8.95 23.93
C ASP A 74 -10.50 9.72 24.57
N GLY A 75 -11.75 9.35 24.25
CA GLY A 75 -12.95 9.99 24.77
C GLY A 75 -13.18 11.41 24.27
N LEU A 76 -12.41 11.88 23.28
CA LEU A 76 -12.55 13.23 22.75
C LEU A 76 -13.69 13.30 21.73
N ASP A 77 -14.57 14.28 21.93
CA ASP A 77 -15.56 14.63 20.92
C ASP A 77 -14.97 15.59 19.86
N ILE A 78 -15.72 15.75 18.76
CA ILE A 78 -15.25 16.56 17.63
C ILE A 78 -15.18 18.06 17.95
N ASP A 79 -16.01 18.55 18.87
CA ASP A 79 -16.02 19.95 19.28
C ASP A 79 -14.86 20.27 20.23
N GLN A 80 -14.43 19.31 21.05
CA GLN A 80 -13.20 19.39 21.86
C GLN A 80 -11.96 19.42 20.97
N THR A 81 -11.94 18.58 19.92
CA THR A 81 -10.85 18.55 18.93
C THR A 81 -10.68 19.91 18.22
N ALA A 82 -11.77 20.67 18.03
CA ALA A 82 -11.74 21.99 17.39
C ALA A 82 -11.08 23.11 18.23
N ARG A 83 -10.84 22.87 19.53
CA ARG A 83 -10.34 23.91 20.46
C ARG A 83 -8.83 24.09 20.42
N HIS A 84 -8.12 23.22 19.71
CA HIS A 84 -6.66 23.26 19.57
C HIS A 84 -6.30 23.50 18.08
N PRO A 85 -6.30 24.77 17.63
CA PRO A 85 -5.98 25.13 16.24
C PRO A 85 -4.50 24.99 15.90
#